data_AF-A0AAV8WY44-F1
#
_entry.id   AF-A0AAV8WY44-F1
#
_cell.length_a   1.000
_cell.length_b   1.000
_cell.length_c   1.000
_cell.angle_alpha   90.00
_cell.angle_beta   90.00
_cell.angle_gamma   90.00
#
_symmetry.space_group_name_H-M   'P 1'
#
loop_
_entity.id
_entity.type
_entity.pdbx_description
1 polymer ?
#
loop_
_entity_poly.entity_id
_entity_poly.type
_entity_poly.pdbx_seq_one_letter_code
_entity_poly.pdbx_strand_id
1 'polypeptide(L)'
;MDFCFDAKAIGSGSEGAQQSLQEVYHRSMTLEEATTSALTILKQVMEEKLNSSNVEVMTMTPKNFFHMFTKDQVEEVITKLT
;
A
#
# COMPACT_ATOMS: atom_id res chain seq x y z
N MET A 1 3.73 -15.70 20.68
CA MET A 1 4.85 -15.13 19.90
C MET A 1 4.25 -14.01 19.10
N ASP A 2 4.55 -12.77 19.49
CA ASP A 2 4.05 -11.60 18.77
C ASP A 2 4.97 -11.36 17.58
N PHE A 3 4.49 -11.72 16.39
CA PHE A 3 5.20 -11.40 15.15
C PHE A 3 4.96 -9.92 14.85
N CYS A 4 5.98 -9.08 15.06
CA CYS A 4 5.97 -7.68 14.69
C CYS A 4 6.65 -7.52 13.33
N PHE A 5 6.00 -6.86 12.38
CA PHE A 5 6.52 -6.65 11.03
C PHE A 5 6.62 -5.17 10.72
N ASP A 6 7.74 -4.80 10.11
CA ASP A 6 7.97 -3.46 9.55
C ASP A 6 7.16 -3.27 8.25
N ALA A 7 7.17 -4.26 7.36
CA ALA A 7 6.34 -4.33 6.15
C ALA A 7 6.03 -5.79 5.76
N LYS A 8 4.78 -6.08 5.37
CA LYS A 8 4.33 -7.45 5.12
C LYS A 8 3.26 -7.51 4.01
N ALA A 9 3.41 -8.46 3.09
CA ALA A 9 2.37 -8.84 2.13
C ALA A 9 1.79 -10.22 2.48
N ILE A 10 0.49 -10.41 2.21
CA ILE A 10 -0.27 -11.65 2.41
C ILE A 10 -1.22 -11.88 1.23
N GLY A 11 -1.68 -13.12 1.04
CA GLY A 11 -2.57 -13.50 -0.07
C GLY A 11 -1.85 -14.18 -1.25
N SER A 12 -2.56 -14.38 -2.36
CA SER A 12 -2.09 -15.12 -3.53
C SER A 12 -0.88 -14.48 -4.22
N GLY A 13 -0.84 -13.14 -4.30
CA GLY A 13 0.29 -12.38 -4.86
C GLY A 13 1.42 -12.07 -3.86
N SER A 14 1.41 -12.68 -2.68
CA SER A 14 2.28 -12.25 -1.58
C SER A 14 3.76 -12.50 -1.78
N GLU A 15 4.16 -13.53 -2.54
CA GLU A 15 5.57 -13.82 -2.78
C GLU A 15 6.26 -12.67 -3.53
N GLY A 16 5.71 -12.27 -4.68
CA GLY A 16 6.22 -11.13 -5.46
C GLY A 16 6.08 -9.81 -4.70
N ALA A 17 4.92 -9.57 -4.07
CA ALA A 17 4.72 -8.35 -3.30
C ALA A 17 5.68 -8.22 -2.11
N GLN A 18 6.00 -9.33 -1.44
CA GLN A 18 6.93 -9.33 -0.31
C GLN A 18 8.37 -9.03 -0.77
N GLN A 19 8.78 -9.51 -1.95
CA GLN A 19 10.08 -9.18 -2.53
C GLN A 19 10.18 -7.68 -2.81
N SER A 20 9.21 -7.10 -3.52
CA SER A 20 9.19 -5.67 -3.81
C SER A 20 9.14 -4.83 -2.54
N LEU A 21 8.39 -5.25 -1.51
CA LEU A 21 8.39 -4.58 -0.20
C LEU A 21 9.77 -4.56 0.45
N GLN A 22 10.55 -5.64 0.37
CA GLN A 22 11.90 -5.70 0.94
C GLN A 22 12.88 -4.76 0.22
N GLU A 23 12.68 -4.52 -1.07
CA GLU A 23 13.53 -3.66 -1.88
C GLU A 23 13.25 -2.17 -1.65
N VAL A 24 11.98 -1.78 -1.48
CA VAL A 24 11.58 -0.37 -1.38
C VAL A 24 11.44 0.15 0.06
N TYR A 25 11.24 -0.74 1.03
CA TYR A 25 10.99 -0.31 2.40
C TYR A 25 12.26 0.25 3.06
N HIS A 26 12.10 1.39 3.71
CA HIS A 26 13.07 1.92 4.68
C HIS A 26 12.34 2.60 5.84
N ARG A 27 12.97 2.59 7.02
CA ARG A 27 12.34 3.07 8.27
C ARG A 27 11.96 4.56 8.27
N SER A 28 12.52 5.34 7.35
CA SER A 28 12.29 6.78 7.23
C SER A 28 11.24 7.15 6.18
N MET A 29 10.50 6.18 5.63
CA MET A 29 9.42 6.48 4.68
C MET A 29 8.37 7.37 5.33
N THR A 30 7.95 8.39 4.59
CA THR A 30 6.75 9.14 4.90
C THR A 30 5.50 8.31 4.62
N LEU A 31 4.35 8.72 5.17
CA LEU A 31 3.08 8.04 4.89
C LEU A 31 2.72 8.09 3.39
N GLU A 32 3.08 9.18 2.70
CA GLU A 32 2.85 9.34 1.26
C GLU A 32 3.71 8.39 0.44
N GLU A 33 5.01 8.28 0.76
CA GLU A 33 5.92 7.31 0.13
C GLU A 33 5.43 5.87 0.36
N ALA A 34 5.10 5.52 1.61
CA ALA A 34 4.62 4.18 1.94
C ALA A 34 3.31 3.83 1.20
N THR A 35 2.37 4.77 1.10
CA THR A 35 1.10 4.57 0.38
C THR A 35 1.34 4.39 -1.12
N THR A 36 2.22 5.22 -1.70
CA THR A 36 2.59 5.15 -3.12
C THR A 36 3.28 3.82 -3.44
N SER A 37 4.24 3.40 -2.62
CA SER A 37 4.91 2.10 -2.76
C SER A 37 3.93 0.94 -2.63
N ALA A 38 3.03 0.97 -1.64
CA ALA A 38 2.03 -0.08 -1.45
C ALA A 38 1.11 -0.24 -2.67
N LEU A 39 0.58 0.86 -3.22
CA LEU A 39 -0.27 0.82 -4.42
C LEU A 39 0.52 0.48 -5.70
N THR A 40 1.79 0.87 -5.80
CA THR A 40 2.68 0.44 -6.89
C THR A 40 2.85 -1.07 -6.89
N ILE A 41 3.13 -1.65 -5.72
CA ILE A 41 3.30 -3.10 -5.57
C ILE A 41 1.99 -3.83 -5.85
N LEU A 42 0.87 -3.28 -5.37
CA LEU A 42 -0.45 -3.85 -5.62
C LEU A 42 -0.79 -3.85 -7.13
N LYS A 43 -0.48 -2.75 -7.85
CA LYS A 43 -0.61 -2.65 -9.32
C LYS A 43 0.20 -3.73 -10.06
N GLN A 44 1.34 -4.17 -9.52
CA GLN A 44 2.19 -5.19 -10.14
C GLN A 44 1.66 -6.62 -9.96
N VAL A 45 0.93 -6.89 -8.86
CA VAL A 45 0.46 -8.24 -8.50
C VAL A 45 -1.02 -8.47 -8.77
N MET A 46 -1.77 -7.43 -9.13
CA MET A 46 -3.17 -7.55 -9.54
C MET A 46 -3.30 -7.96 -11.01
N GLU A 47 -4.23 -8.88 -11.30
CA GLU A 47 -4.60 -9.24 -12.67
C GLU A 47 -5.41 -8.13 -13.35
N GLU A 48 -6.32 -7.51 -12.60
CA GLU A 48 -7.13 -6.39 -13.08
C GLU A 48 -6.39 -5.06 -12.96
N LYS A 49 -6.75 -4.11 -13.82
CA LYS A 49 -6.26 -2.73 -13.70
C LYS A 49 -6.76 -2.13 -12.38
N LEU A 50 -5.80 -1.79 -11.51
CA LEU A 50 -6.03 -1.12 -10.24
C LEU A 50 -6.78 0.22 -10.46
N ASN A 51 -7.84 0.44 -9.67
CA ASN A 51 -8.68 1.63 -9.69
C ASN A 51 -9.36 1.86 -8.33
N SER A 52 -9.91 3.05 -8.08
CA SER A 52 -10.53 3.40 -6.79
C SER A 52 -11.79 2.60 -6.41
N SER A 53 -12.25 1.65 -7.23
CA SER A 53 -13.39 0.77 -6.93
C SER A 53 -13.03 -0.68 -6.63
N ASN A 54 -11.79 -1.11 -6.89
CA ASN A 54 -11.33 -2.48 -6.66
C ASN A 54 -10.19 -2.59 -5.62
N VAL A 55 -9.86 -1.49 -4.94
CA VAL A 55 -8.94 -1.47 -3.80
C VAL A 55 -9.43 -0.50 -2.72
N GLU A 56 -9.16 -0.85 -1.46
CA GLU A 56 -9.33 0.03 -0.32
C GLU A 56 -7.98 0.32 0.34
N VAL A 57 -7.80 1.55 0.81
CA VAL A 57 -6.61 1.97 1.57
C VAL A 57 -7.04 2.49 2.93
N MET A 58 -6.34 2.04 3.98
CA MET A 58 -6.51 2.51 5.33
C MET A 58 -5.16 3.00 5.86
N THR A 59 -5.17 4.15 6.50
CA THR A 59 -3.97 4.69 7.18
C THR A 59 -4.28 4.95 8.63
N MET A 60 -3.24 4.87 9.47
CA MET A 60 -3.37 5.21 10.88
C MET A 60 -2.22 6.11 11.32
N THR A 61 -2.57 7.25 11.92
CA THR A 61 -1.60 8.21 12.46
C THR A 61 -2.02 8.62 13.87
N PRO A 62 -1.09 9.13 14.71
CA PRO A 62 -1.45 9.63 16.04
C PRO A 62 -2.51 10.75 16.02
N LYS A 63 -2.63 11.48 14.91
CA LYS A 63 -3.58 12.59 14.75
C LYS A 63 -4.96 12.12 14.27
N ASN A 64 -4.99 11.27 13.25
CA ASN A 64 -6.23 10.90 12.57
C ASN A 64 -6.76 9.52 12.98
N PHE A 65 -6.04 8.79 13.84
CA PHE A 65 -6.34 7.39 14.18
C PHE A 65 -6.68 6.60 12.92
N PHE A 66 -7.73 5.76 12.96
CA PHE A 66 -8.20 5.00 11.81
C PHE A 66 -8.81 5.93 10.76
N HIS A 67 -8.20 5.99 9.58
CA HIS A 67 -8.70 6.76 8.43
C HIS A 67 -8.74 5.88 7.18
N MET A 68 -9.96 5.54 6.74
CA MET A 68 -10.19 4.95 5.42
C MET A 68 -10.09 6.03 4.35
N PHE A 69 -9.30 5.79 3.31
CA PHE A 69 -9.26 6.70 2.18
C PHE A 69 -10.60 6.70 1.45
N THR A 70 -11.04 7.89 1.01
CA THR A 70 -12.15 8.01 0.06
C THR A 70 -11.71 7.54 -1.32
N LYS A 71 -12.66 7.27 -2.21
CA LYS A 71 -12.37 6.93 -3.61
C LYS A 71 -11.51 8.00 -4.29
N ASP A 72 -11.80 9.28 -4.04
CA ASP A 72 -11.04 10.40 -4.59
C ASP A 72 -9.59 10.41 -4.08
N GLN A 73 -9.37 10.09 -2.80
CA GLN A 73 -8.02 9.99 -2.24
C GLN A 73 -7.23 8.83 -2.84
N VAL A 74 -7.89 7.68 -3.05
CA VAL A 74 -7.26 6.53 -3.73
C VAL A 74 -6.92 6.89 -5.18
N GLU A 75 -7.84 7.51 -5.92
CA GLU A 75 -7.65 7.92 -7.31
C GLU A 75 -6.51 8.94 -7.46
N GLU A 76 -6.38 9.87 -6.50
CA GLU A 76 -5.28 10.83 -6.49
C GLU A 76 -3.91 10.14 -6.41
N VAL A 77 -3.76 9.12 -5.57
CA VAL A 77 -2.52 8.36 -5.48
C VAL A 77 -2.29 7.52 -6.74
N ILE A 78 -3.33 6.85 -7.25
CA ILE A 78 -3.24 6.03 -8.48
C ILE A 78 -2.79 6.87 -9.67
N THR A 79 -3.29 8.09 -9.80
CA THR A 79 -2.93 9.00 -10.90
C THR A 79 -1.45 9.40 -10.85
N LYS A 80 -0.82 9.37 -9.67
CA LYS A 80 0.62 9.61 -9.50
C LYS A 80 1.47 8.37 -9.84
N LEU A 81 0.86 7.19 -10.00
CA LEU A 81 1.54 5.95 -10.40
C LEU A 81 1.69 5.86 -11.92
N THR A 82 2.68 6.57 -12.46
CA THR A 82 3.11 6.41 -13.87
C THR A 82 3.34 4.94 -14.24
#